data_AF-A0A938PVV7-F1
#
_entry.id   AF-A0A938PVV7-F1
#
_cell.length_a   1.000
_cell.length_b   1.000
_cell.length_c   1.000
_cell.angle_alpha   90.00
_cell.angle_beta   90.00
_cell.angle_gamma   90.00
#
_symmetry.space_group_name_H-M   'P 1'
#
loop_
_entity.id
_entity.type
_entity.pdbx_description
1 polymer ?
#
loop_
_entity_poly.entity_id
_entity_poly.type
_entity_poly.pdbx_seq_one_letter_code
_entity_poly.pdbx_strand_id
1 'polypeptide(L)' 'MKTEFKDNFDRQLQLNRFINFYNTVKPHKALNNSTPYEILYQYFNQPLCKQP' A
#
# COMPACT_ATOMS: atom_id res chain seq x y z
N MET A 1 -17.75 -14.13 5.28
CA MET A 1 -17.76 -14.12 3.81
C MET A 1 -16.39 -14.57 3.34
N LYS A 2 -16.29 -15.69 2.60
CA LYS A 2 -15.03 -16.12 1.98
C LYS A 2 -14.94 -15.46 0.60
N THR A 3 -13.76 -14.98 0.23
CA THR A 3 -13.51 -14.50 -1.12
C THR A 3 -13.21 -15.70 -2.01
N GLU A 4 -14.02 -15.91 -3.03
CA GLU A 4 -13.79 -16.93 -4.05
C GLU A 4 -13.18 -16.27 -5.29
N PHE A 5 -12.12 -16.88 -5.82
CA PHE A 5 -11.45 -16.42 -7.04
C PHE A 5 -11.88 -17.29 -8.21
N LYS A 6 -12.08 -16.67 -9.37
CA LYS A 6 -12.51 -17.40 -10.58
C LYS A 6 -11.38 -18.26 -11.15
N ASP A 7 -10.17 -17.73 -11.16
CA ASP A 7 -8.96 -18.37 -11.65
C ASP A 7 -7.70 -17.73 -11.03
N ASN A 8 -6.53 -18.21 -11.47
CA ASN A 8 -5.24 -17.69 -11.01
C ASN A 8 -5.00 -16.22 -11.39
N PHE A 9 -5.52 -15.77 -12.53
CA PHE A 9 -5.36 -14.40 -13.00
C PHE A 9 -6.21 -13.43 -12.17
N ASP A 10 -7.48 -13.75 -11.95
CA ASP A 10 -8.38 -13.00 -11.07
C ASP A 10 -7.80 -12.89 -9.67
N ARG A 11 -7.27 -13.99 -9.11
CA ARG A 11 -6.60 -13.96 -7.81
C ARG A 11 -5.43 -12.96 -7.76
N GLN A 12 -4.58 -12.95 -8.77
CA GLN A 12 -3.46 -12.01 -8.85
C GLN A 12 -3.93 -10.57 -9.00
N LEU A 13 -4.92 -10.33 -9.86
CA LEU A 13 -5.50 -9.01 -10.09
C LEU A 13 -6.13 -8.44 -8.82
N GLN A 14 -6.92 -9.24 -8.10
CA GLN A 14 -7.54 -8.82 -6.83
C GLN A 14 -6.50 -8.54 -5.75
N LEU A 15 -5.44 -9.35 -5.67
CA LEU A 15 -4.34 -9.10 -4.73
C LEU A 15 -3.64 -7.78 -5.05
N ASN A 16 -3.32 -7.52 -6.32
CA ASN A 16 -2.71 -6.26 -6.74
C ASN A 16 -3.59 -5.05 -6.40
N ARG A 17 -4.90 -5.14 -6.63
CA ARG A 17 -5.87 -4.11 -6.25
C ARG A 17 -5.89 -3.89 -4.74
N PHE A 18 -5.88 -4.97 -3.96
CA PHE A 18 -5.85 -4.89 -2.50
C PHE A 18 -4.58 -4.21 -2.00
N ILE A 19 -3.40 -4.63 -2.50
CA ILE A 19 -2.11 -4.04 -2.13
C ILE A 19 -2.08 -2.55 -2.46
N ASN A 20 -2.52 -2.16 -3.68
CA ASN A 20 -2.59 -0.76 -4.08
C ASN A 20 -3.51 0.03 -3.15
N PHE A 21 -4.75 -0.44 -2.94
CA PHE A 21 -5.69 0.24 -2.05
C PHE A 21 -5.15 0.39 -0.62
N TYR A 22 -4.58 -0.68 -0.05
CA TYR A 22 -4.04 -0.66 1.30
C TYR A 22 -2.87 0.32 1.47
N ASN A 23 -1.97 0.34 0.48
CA ASN A 23 -0.74 1.11 0.55
C ASN A 23 -0.89 2.57 0.13
N THR A 24 -1.77 2.89 -0.81
CA THR A 24 -1.82 4.24 -1.42
C THR A 24 -3.14 4.97 -1.23
N VAL A 25 -4.21 4.30 -0.79
CA VAL A 25 -5.54 4.91 -0.65
C VAL A 25 -6.05 4.86 0.78
N LYS A 26 -5.84 3.76 1.51
CA LYS A 26 -6.41 3.55 2.84
C LYS A 26 -5.54 4.21 3.93
N PRO A 27 -6.03 5.24 4.64
CA PRO A 27 -5.37 5.75 5.83
C PRO A 27 -5.50 4.77 7.00
N HIS A 28 -4.46 4.70 7.84
CA HIS A 28 -4.45 3.81 9.01
C HIS A 28 -4.26 4.61 10.30
N LYS A 29 -5.11 4.35 11.31
CA LYS A 29 -5.07 5.06 12.59
C LYS A 29 -3.72 4.96 13.30
N ALA A 30 -3.05 3.81 13.19
CA ALA A 30 -1.71 3.59 13.77
C ALA A 30 -0.61 4.44 13.10
N LEU A 31 -0.88 4.95 11.88
CA LEU A 31 0.03 5.81 11.12
C LEU A 31 -0.46 7.27 11.15
N ASN A 32 -1.13 7.70 12.22
CA ASN A 32 -1.74 9.03 12.34
C ASN A 32 -2.70 9.37 11.19
N ASN A 33 -3.45 8.37 10.71
CA ASN A 33 -4.34 8.46 9.55
C ASN A 33 -3.62 8.77 8.21
N SER A 34 -2.33 8.50 8.10
CA SER A 34 -1.62 8.44 6.81
C SER A 34 -1.72 7.05 6.20
N THR A 35 -1.48 6.98 4.89
CA THR A 35 -1.25 5.74 4.16
C THR A 35 0.19 5.24 4.36
N PRO A 36 0.47 3.93 4.21
CA PRO A 36 1.84 3.41 4.29
C PRO A 36 2.77 4.04 3.25
N TYR A 37 2.26 4.29 2.03
CA TYR A 37 3.03 4.92 0.96
C TYR A 37 3.48 6.32 1.35
N GLU A 38 2.62 7.16 1.94
CA GLU A 38 2.99 8.51 2.39
C GLU A 38 4.09 8.47 3.45
N ILE A 39 4.01 7.55 4.41
CA ILE A 39 5.06 7.37 5.43
C ILE A 39 6.40 7.01 4.79
N LEU A 40 6.41 6.03 3.87
CA LEU A 40 7.62 5.63 3.17
C LEU A 40 8.16 6.75 2.28
N TYR A 41 7.27 7.45 1.55
CA TYR A 41 7.65 8.58 0.72
C TYR A 41 8.30 9.68 1.55
N GLN A 42 7.72 10.03 2.70
CA GLN A 42 8.31 11.00 3.62
C GLN A 42 9.65 10.51 4.16
N TYR A 43 9.78 9.23 4.50
CA TYR A 43 11.03 8.65 5.00
C TYR A 43 12.16 8.69 3.98
N PHE A 44 11.93 8.28 2.74
CA PHE A 44 12.98 8.22 1.72
C PHE A 44 13.31 9.57 1.08
N ASN A 45 12.38 10.54 1.10
CA ASN A 45 12.61 11.86 0.51
C ASN A 45 13.18 12.90 1.48
N GLN A 46 13.55 12.51 2.70
CA GLN A 46 14.22 13.40 3.64
C GLN A 46 15.62 13.75 3.13
N PRO A 47 16.13 14.97 3.40
CA PRO A 47 17.47 15.38 2.98
C PRO A 47 18.59 14.42 3.42
N LEU A 48 18.39 13.71 4.52
CA LEU A 48 19.34 12.74 5.10
C LEU A 48 19.35 11.38 4.37
N CYS A 49 18.28 11.04 3.65
CA CYS A 49 18.13 9.76 2.97
C CYS A 49 18.40 9.85 1.46
N LYS A 50 18.54 11.06 0.93
CA LYS A 50 19.03 11.27 -0.44
C LYS A 50 20.53 10.99 -0.43
N GLN A 51 20.93 9.89 -1.05
CA GLN A 51 22.35 9.68 -1.36
C GLN A 51 22.84 10.85 -2.22
N PRO A 52 24.08 11.33 -1.99
CA PRO A 52 24.64 12.48 -2.71
C PRO A 52 24.61 12.29 -4.23
#